data_AF-A0A7S1B8J6-F1
#
_entry.id   AF-A0A7S1B8J6-F1
#
_cell.length_a   1.000
_cell.length_b   1.000
_cell.length_c   1.000
_cell.angle_alpha   90.00
_cell.angle_beta   90.00
_cell.angle_gamma   90.00
#
_symmetry.space_group_name_H-M   'P 1'
#
loop_
_entity.id
_entity.type
_entity.pdbx_description
1 polymer ?
#
loop_
_entity_poly.entity_id
_entity_poly.type
_entity_poly.pdbx_seq_one_letter_code
_entity_poly.pdbx_strand_id
1 'polypeptide(L)'
;GHAALLRPLRGKRAEDAEQLRNRVRLAARLAEQTREDGRWLPPPLFAALDAEEEGGAAAKVVEEVLEPYLAAAGSLRDVDVPAVLQESLSSDARNLLDRHFPARTTAPDGSFIPLSYPRDPDAPPVAAAKLQQFFGAADSPAVGWGGARNVSVALELTSPAGRTLARTSDLAFFWREVYPGVRAEMRGRYPKHPWPERPTEASPTRHTKKREAGKDVPQAETEGDDNKKKKKKGRRKKGKR
;
A
#
# COMPACT_ATOMS: atom_id res chain seq x y z
N GLY A 1 14.99 27.11 -0.55
CA GLY A 1 14.34 26.00 0.17
C GLY A 1 14.73 24.66 -0.40
N HIS A 2 15.21 23.74 0.43
CA HIS A 2 15.66 22.38 0.05
C HIS A 2 14.56 21.53 -0.63
N ALA A 3 13.28 21.93 -0.52
CA ALA A 3 12.19 21.43 -1.36
C ALA A 3 12.43 21.58 -2.87
N ALA A 4 13.32 22.49 -3.29
CA ALA A 4 13.75 22.66 -4.68
C ALA A 4 14.44 21.41 -5.27
N LEU A 5 15.00 20.53 -4.44
CA LEU A 5 15.64 19.28 -4.88
C LEU A 5 14.66 18.28 -5.51
N LEU A 6 13.39 18.30 -5.09
CA LEU A 6 12.35 17.45 -5.67
C LEU A 6 11.65 18.11 -6.86
N ARG A 7 11.82 19.43 -7.03
CA ARG A 7 11.20 20.22 -8.11
C ARG A 7 11.54 19.76 -9.54
N PRO A 8 12.76 19.26 -9.86
CA PRO A 8 13.05 18.75 -11.21
C PRO A 8 12.45 17.37 -11.48
N LEU A 9 12.07 16.61 -10.44
CA LEU A 9 11.41 15.31 -10.63
C LEU A 9 9.99 15.50 -11.19
N ARG A 10 9.55 14.57 -12.04
CA ARG A 10 8.19 14.56 -12.58
C ARG A 10 7.59 13.17 -12.49
N GLY A 11 6.25 13.14 -12.43
CA GLY A 11 5.47 11.91 -12.43
C GLY A 11 5.83 10.99 -11.25
N LYS A 12 5.82 9.68 -11.50
CA LYS A 12 5.96 8.65 -10.47
C LYS A 12 7.24 8.75 -9.64
N ARG A 13 8.36 9.17 -10.23
CA ARG A 13 9.63 9.32 -9.48
C ARG A 13 9.56 10.39 -8.40
N ALA A 14 8.88 11.51 -8.70
CA ALA A 14 8.66 12.57 -7.72
C ALA A 14 7.76 12.06 -6.58
N GLU A 15 6.69 11.35 -6.94
CA GLU A 15 5.76 10.76 -5.99
C GLU A 15 6.44 9.74 -5.07
N ASP A 16 7.22 8.79 -5.62
CA ASP A 16 7.92 7.78 -4.83
C ASP A 16 8.92 8.40 -3.84
N ALA A 17 9.65 9.46 -4.25
CA ALA A 17 10.56 10.21 -3.39
C ALA A 17 9.82 10.97 -2.27
N GLU A 18 8.68 11.61 -2.59
CA GLU A 18 7.85 12.27 -1.58
C GLU A 18 7.25 11.27 -0.60
N GLN A 19 6.75 10.13 -1.07
CA GLN A 19 6.20 9.07 -0.24
C GLN A 19 7.26 8.51 0.72
N LEU A 20 8.49 8.27 0.25
CA LEU A 20 9.59 7.83 1.10
C LEU A 20 9.89 8.86 2.21
N ARG A 21 9.97 10.14 1.84
CA ARG A 21 10.21 11.22 2.78
C ARG A 21 9.08 11.34 3.81
N ASN A 22 7.83 11.24 3.38
CA ASN A 22 6.68 11.31 4.28
C ASN A 22 6.62 10.13 5.25
N ARG A 23 7.04 8.92 4.84
CA ARG A 23 7.22 7.77 5.74
C ARG A 23 8.26 8.06 6.82
N VAL A 24 9.40 8.65 6.46
CA VAL A 24 10.46 9.02 7.42
C VAL A 24 9.97 10.09 8.39
N ARG A 25 9.23 11.11 7.92
CA ARG A 25 8.63 12.14 8.77
C ARG A 25 7.68 11.57 9.81
N LEU A 26 6.75 10.71 9.38
CA LEU A 26 5.79 10.10 10.30
C LEU A 26 6.53 9.25 11.35
N ALA A 27 7.56 8.50 10.93
CA ALA A 27 8.39 7.75 11.85
C ALA A 27 9.08 8.69 12.86
N ALA A 28 9.79 9.72 12.40
CA ALA A 28 10.48 10.67 13.29
C ALA A 28 9.51 11.29 14.33
N ARG A 29 8.33 11.76 13.89
CA ARG A 29 7.31 12.34 14.75
C ARG A 29 6.83 11.36 15.84
N LEU A 30 6.53 10.12 15.47
CA LEU A 30 6.08 9.11 16.44
C LEU A 30 7.19 8.70 17.41
N ALA A 31 8.47 8.77 16.99
CA ALA A 31 9.61 8.47 17.86
C ALA A 31 9.75 9.55 18.95
N GLU A 32 9.70 10.82 18.56
CA GLU A 32 9.79 11.98 19.47
C GLU A 32 8.71 11.98 20.55
N GLN A 33 7.46 11.64 20.18
CA GLN A 33 6.32 11.64 21.11
C GLN A 33 6.46 10.67 22.29
N THR A 34 7.32 9.66 22.17
CA THR A 34 7.36 8.55 23.13
C THR A 34 8.44 8.69 24.21
N ARG A 35 9.36 9.67 24.09
CA ARG A 35 10.46 9.92 25.04
C ARG A 35 11.21 8.65 25.50
N GLU A 36 11.26 7.62 24.65
CA GLU A 36 12.14 6.46 24.86
C GLU A 36 13.48 6.76 24.18
N ASP A 37 14.56 6.76 24.97
CA ASP A 37 15.94 7.24 24.67
C ASP A 37 16.71 6.49 23.55
N GLY A 38 16.01 5.90 22.58
CA GLY A 38 16.66 5.43 21.37
C GLY A 38 15.89 4.34 20.67
N ARG A 39 15.68 4.55 19.37
CA ARG A 39 15.76 3.52 18.31
C ARG A 39 15.46 4.05 16.92
N TRP A 40 14.96 5.28 16.78
CA TRP A 40 14.77 5.88 15.47
C TRP A 40 15.10 7.37 15.45
N LEU A 41 16.11 7.74 14.65
CA LEU A 41 16.36 9.12 14.27
C LEU A 41 16.23 9.21 12.74
N PRO A 42 15.60 10.27 12.21
CA PRO A 42 15.58 10.49 10.77
C PRO A 42 17.04 10.59 10.28
N PRO A 43 17.40 9.91 9.17
CA PRO A 43 18.75 10.04 8.64
C PRO A 43 19.07 11.49 8.27
N PRO A 44 20.34 11.91 8.33
CA PRO A 44 20.72 13.33 8.27
C PRO A 44 20.15 14.07 7.05
N LEU A 45 20.17 13.45 5.87
CA LEU A 45 19.59 14.04 4.66
C LEU A 45 18.08 14.32 4.84
N PHE A 46 17.32 13.39 5.42
CA PHE A 46 15.88 13.56 5.61
C PHE A 46 15.59 14.66 6.64
N ALA A 47 16.33 14.68 7.76
CA ALA A 47 16.24 15.74 8.75
C ALA A 47 16.56 17.12 8.15
N ALA A 48 17.61 17.21 7.34
CA ALA A 48 18.01 18.45 6.68
C ALA A 48 16.99 18.92 5.63
N LEU A 49 16.40 17.99 4.88
CA LEU A 49 15.31 18.31 3.95
C LEU A 49 14.08 18.86 4.69
N ASP A 50 13.79 18.32 5.88
CA ASP A 50 12.63 18.62 6.72
C ASP A 50 12.81 19.77 7.71
N ALA A 51 13.99 20.37 7.77
CA ALA A 51 14.23 21.54 8.59
C ALA A 51 13.34 22.72 8.13
N GLU A 52 12.54 23.23 9.07
CA GLU A 52 11.66 24.39 8.85
C GLU A 52 12.46 25.69 8.64
N GLU A 53 13.62 25.82 9.28
CA GLU A 53 14.54 26.94 9.08
C GLU A 53 15.63 26.59 8.06
N GLU A 54 15.90 27.52 7.15
CA GLU A 54 17.07 27.47 6.26
C GLU A 54 18.34 27.76 7.07
N GLY A 55 18.82 26.75 7.80
CA GLY A 55 20.06 26.80 8.56
C GLY A 55 21.26 26.34 7.71
N GLY A 56 22.42 26.97 7.93
CA GLY A 56 23.67 26.59 7.25
C GLY A 56 24.06 25.12 7.47
N ALA A 57 23.67 24.51 8.59
CA ALA A 57 23.92 23.09 8.86
C ALA A 57 23.08 22.16 7.96
N ALA A 58 21.79 22.46 7.75
CA ALA A 58 20.94 21.67 6.86
C ALA A 58 21.41 21.77 5.41
N ALA A 59 21.76 22.99 4.96
CA ALA A 59 22.33 23.21 3.64
C ALA A 59 23.63 22.43 3.43
N LYS A 60 24.52 22.43 4.42
CA LYS A 60 25.78 21.70 4.38
C LYS A 60 25.57 20.18 4.26
N VAL A 61 24.66 19.59 5.04
CA VAL A 61 24.35 18.15 4.93
C VAL A 61 23.83 17.80 3.54
N VAL A 62 22.93 18.63 3.00
CA VAL A 62 22.39 18.44 1.66
C VAL A 62 23.50 18.51 0.61
N GLU A 63 24.38 19.51 0.70
CA GLU A 63 25.50 19.71 -0.22
C GLU A 63 26.49 18.55 -0.17
N GLU A 64 26.94 18.15 1.03
CA GLU A 64 27.87 17.03 1.23
C GLU A 64 27.32 15.71 0.68
N VAL A 65 26.02 15.45 0.86
CA VAL A 65 25.40 14.23 0.32
C VAL A 65 25.25 14.30 -1.19
N LEU A 66 24.92 15.47 -1.77
CA LEU A 66 24.69 15.60 -3.20
C LEU A 66 25.96 15.75 -4.04
N GLU A 67 27.05 16.25 -3.48
CA GLU A 67 28.32 16.49 -4.17
C GLU A 67 28.77 15.32 -5.07
N PRO A 68 28.87 14.06 -4.61
CA PRO A 68 29.31 12.96 -5.46
C PRO A 68 28.35 12.68 -6.63
N TYR A 69 27.04 12.89 -6.44
CA TYR A 69 26.04 12.69 -7.48
C TYR A 69 26.04 13.84 -8.50
N LEU A 70 26.25 15.07 -8.03
CA LEU A 70 26.39 16.25 -8.89
C LEU A 70 27.66 16.16 -9.76
N ALA A 71 28.77 15.71 -9.18
CA ALA A 71 30.02 15.49 -9.91
C ALA A 71 29.86 14.45 -11.03
N ALA A 72 29.06 13.40 -10.80
CA ALA A 72 28.77 12.37 -11.80
C ALA A 72 27.74 12.79 -12.85
N ALA A 73 26.71 13.54 -12.46
CA ALA A 73 25.58 13.89 -13.31
C ALA A 73 25.78 15.20 -14.11
N GLY A 74 26.70 16.08 -13.68
CA GLY A 74 26.99 17.37 -14.31
C GLY A 74 25.95 18.46 -14.05
N SER A 75 24.70 18.11 -13.68
CA SER A 75 23.69 19.06 -13.23
C SER A 75 22.72 18.43 -12.21
N LEU A 76 22.13 19.27 -11.36
CA LEU A 76 21.12 18.83 -10.38
C LEU A 76 19.87 18.21 -11.03
N ARG A 77 19.55 18.59 -12.27
CA ARG A 77 18.39 18.04 -12.98
C ARG A 77 18.60 16.58 -13.39
N ASP A 78 19.85 16.16 -13.50
CA ASP A 78 20.26 14.84 -13.97
C ASP A 78 20.53 13.88 -12.79
N VAL A 79 20.46 14.36 -11.55
CA VAL A 79 20.59 13.54 -10.34
C VAL A 79 19.33 12.67 -10.15
N ASP A 80 19.52 11.36 -9.97
CA ASP A 80 18.44 10.45 -9.57
C ASP A 80 18.15 10.60 -8.07
N VAL A 81 17.37 11.63 -7.74
CA VAL A 81 17.03 11.96 -6.34
C VAL A 81 16.35 10.80 -5.59
N PRO A 82 15.42 10.01 -6.18
CA PRO A 82 14.94 8.79 -5.55
C PRO A 82 16.06 7.83 -5.13
N ALA A 83 17.08 7.62 -5.99
CA ALA A 83 18.22 6.78 -5.65
C ALA A 83 19.03 7.37 -4.48
N VAL A 84 19.34 8.68 -4.51
CA VAL A 84 20.04 9.38 -3.42
C VAL A 84 19.31 9.21 -2.09
N LEU A 85 17.99 9.40 -2.06
CA LEU A 85 17.19 9.26 -0.85
C LEU A 85 17.21 7.82 -0.32
N GLN A 86 17.15 6.82 -1.20
CA GLN A 86 17.21 5.41 -0.82
C GLN A 86 18.59 5.02 -0.28
N GLU A 87 19.66 5.51 -0.90
CA GLU A 87 21.05 5.26 -0.49
C GLU A 87 21.40 5.98 0.82
N SER A 88 20.72 7.09 1.11
CA SER A 88 20.84 7.82 2.38
C SER A 88 20.21 7.09 3.57
N LEU A 89 19.47 5.99 3.35
CA LEU A 89 18.93 5.15 4.41
C LEU A 89 19.89 3.98 4.71
N SER A 90 20.28 3.81 5.98
CA SER A 90 20.95 2.58 6.41
C SER A 90 20.07 1.35 6.15
N SER A 91 20.68 0.16 6.11
CA SER A 91 19.93 -1.09 5.93
C SER A 91 18.90 -1.31 7.05
N ASP A 92 19.30 -1.01 8.29
CA ASP A 92 18.40 -1.06 9.45
C ASP A 92 17.27 -0.05 9.32
N ALA A 93 17.58 1.14 8.79
CA ALA A 93 16.58 2.16 8.54
C ALA A 93 15.51 1.72 7.55
N ARG A 94 15.94 1.14 6.43
CA ARG A 94 15.04 0.56 5.43
C ARG A 94 14.17 -0.55 6.03
N ASN A 95 14.76 -1.46 6.79
CA ASN A 95 14.01 -2.57 7.41
C ASN A 95 12.94 -2.07 8.40
N LEU A 96 13.29 -1.12 9.26
CA LEU A 96 12.34 -0.53 10.21
C LEU A 96 11.20 0.20 9.49
N LEU A 97 11.51 1.01 8.48
CA LEU A 97 10.48 1.69 7.68
C LEU A 97 9.58 0.69 6.96
N ASP A 98 10.12 -0.35 6.35
CA ASP A 98 9.31 -1.34 5.62
C ASP A 98 8.44 -2.18 6.56
N ARG A 99 8.89 -2.42 7.80
CA ARG A 99 8.13 -3.15 8.81
C ARG A 99 7.03 -2.30 9.46
N HIS A 100 7.35 -1.07 9.85
CA HIS A 100 6.47 -0.24 10.68
C HIS A 100 5.69 0.81 9.89
N PHE A 101 6.24 1.27 8.77
CA PHE A 101 5.63 2.28 7.90
C PHE A 101 5.65 1.79 6.45
N PRO A 102 5.00 0.64 6.14
CA PRO A 102 5.14 -0.01 4.85
C PRO A 102 4.56 0.83 3.72
N ALA A 103 5.08 0.69 2.49
CA ALA A 103 4.50 1.35 1.32
C ALA A 103 3.12 0.79 0.90
N ARG A 104 2.70 -0.34 1.47
CA ARG A 104 1.43 -1.02 1.18
C ARG A 104 0.89 -1.71 2.43
N THR A 105 -0.43 -1.82 2.53
CA THR A 105 -1.10 -2.69 3.49
C THR A 105 -1.79 -3.86 2.78
N THR A 106 -2.22 -4.86 3.54
CA THR A 106 -2.95 -6.01 3.02
C THR A 106 -4.40 -5.92 3.48
N ALA A 107 -5.34 -5.93 2.53
CA ALA A 107 -6.76 -6.03 2.87
C ALA A 107 -7.10 -7.46 3.33
N PRO A 108 -8.22 -7.63 4.06
CA PRO A 108 -8.72 -8.94 4.47
C PRO A 108 -8.92 -9.94 3.31
N ASP A 109 -9.15 -9.47 2.08
CA ASP A 109 -9.23 -10.33 0.87
C ASP A 109 -7.87 -10.82 0.35
N GLY A 110 -6.78 -10.48 1.05
CA GLY A 110 -5.39 -10.83 0.70
C GLY A 110 -4.77 -9.93 -0.36
N SER A 111 -5.48 -8.90 -0.84
CA SER A 111 -4.93 -7.97 -1.82
C SER A 111 -4.03 -6.90 -1.18
N PHE A 112 -3.02 -6.47 -1.93
CA PHE A 112 -2.18 -5.34 -1.52
C PHE A 112 -2.82 -4.01 -1.93
N ILE A 113 -2.85 -3.07 -0.98
CA ILE A 113 -3.34 -1.71 -1.18
C ILE A 113 -2.18 -0.74 -0.91
N PRO A 114 -1.78 0.10 -1.87
CA PRO A 114 -0.78 1.14 -1.65
C PRO A 114 -1.22 2.09 -0.53
N LEU A 115 -0.26 2.46 0.32
CA LEU A 115 -0.45 3.50 1.32
C LEU A 115 0.08 4.82 0.79
N SER A 116 -0.73 5.87 0.88
CA SER A 116 -0.31 7.25 0.65
C SER A 116 -0.07 7.93 1.98
N TYR A 117 1.17 8.35 2.22
CA TYR A 117 1.61 9.10 3.38
C TYR A 117 1.48 10.59 3.08
N PRO A 118 0.61 11.34 3.78
CA PRO A 118 0.50 12.78 3.62
C PRO A 118 1.80 13.50 4.00
N ARG A 119 1.96 14.71 3.47
CA ARG A 119 3.07 15.60 3.84
C ARG A 119 2.97 16.05 5.30
N ASP A 120 1.75 16.29 5.77
CA ASP A 120 1.44 16.62 7.15
C ASP A 120 1.64 15.37 8.04
N PRO A 121 2.61 15.37 8.98
CA PRO A 121 2.89 14.23 9.84
C PRO A 121 1.78 13.96 10.89
N ASP A 122 0.85 14.89 11.10
CA ASP A 122 -0.32 14.70 11.96
C ASP A 122 -1.47 14.02 11.21
N ALA A 123 -1.47 14.06 9.87
CA ALA A 123 -2.48 13.40 9.06
C ALA A 123 -2.21 11.88 8.95
N PRO A 124 -3.24 11.03 9.05
CA PRO A 124 -3.06 9.58 8.96
C PRO A 124 -2.71 9.16 7.53
N PRO A 125 -1.90 8.08 7.36
CA PRO A 125 -1.73 7.42 6.07
C PRO A 125 -3.08 7.00 5.49
N VAL A 126 -3.21 7.04 4.16
CA VAL A 126 -4.46 6.77 3.46
C VAL A 126 -4.34 5.52 2.60
N ALA A 127 -5.35 4.67 2.65
CA ALA A 127 -5.49 3.52 1.76
C ALA A 127 -6.83 3.62 1.01
N ALA A 128 -6.78 3.77 -0.31
CA ALA A 128 -7.96 3.73 -1.17
C ALA A 128 -8.26 2.29 -1.58
N ALA A 129 -9.44 1.80 -1.24
CA ALA A 129 -9.82 0.40 -1.49
C ALA A 129 -11.32 0.26 -1.73
N LYS A 130 -11.74 -0.82 -2.37
CA LYS A 130 -13.18 -1.12 -2.49
C LYS A 130 -13.71 -1.52 -1.13
N LEU A 131 -14.87 -1.00 -0.75
CA LEU A 131 -15.51 -1.27 0.54
C LEU A 131 -15.60 -2.77 0.84
N GLN A 132 -16.00 -3.57 -0.16
CA GLN A 132 -16.16 -5.02 -0.03
C GLN A 132 -14.88 -5.80 0.28
N GLN A 133 -13.70 -5.21 0.08
CA GLN A 133 -12.43 -5.83 0.45
C GLN A 133 -12.21 -5.86 1.96
N PHE A 134 -12.95 -5.01 2.69
CA PHE A 134 -12.88 -4.86 4.14
C PHE A 134 -14.03 -5.55 4.89
N PHE A 135 -14.91 -6.28 4.21
CA PHE A 135 -15.84 -7.16 4.92
C PHE A 135 -15.09 -8.16 5.79
N GLY A 136 -15.64 -8.49 6.95
CA GLY A 136 -14.97 -9.35 7.94
C GLY A 136 -13.98 -8.61 8.85
N ALA A 137 -13.53 -7.38 8.51
CA ALA A 137 -12.67 -6.60 9.38
C ALA A 137 -13.47 -5.80 10.41
N ALA A 138 -13.14 -5.97 11.68
CA ALA A 138 -13.69 -5.16 12.77
C ALA A 138 -13.03 -3.78 12.83
N ASP A 139 -11.71 -3.72 12.69
CA ASP A 139 -10.89 -2.54 12.93
C ASP A 139 -10.18 -2.05 11.66
N SER A 140 -9.83 -0.76 11.66
CA SER A 140 -8.98 -0.18 10.61
C SER A 140 -7.57 -0.77 10.68
N PRO A 141 -6.89 -0.96 9.54
CA PRO A 141 -5.45 -1.21 9.54
C PRO A 141 -4.71 -0.08 10.26
N ALA A 142 -3.59 -0.39 10.88
CA ALA A 142 -2.73 0.60 11.51
C ALA A 142 -1.27 0.41 11.08
N VAL A 143 -0.52 1.49 11.13
CA VAL A 143 0.95 1.49 10.96
C VAL A 143 1.60 2.02 12.22
N GLY A 144 2.89 1.76 12.41
CA GLY A 144 3.66 2.22 13.55
C GLY A 144 4.30 1.09 14.37
N TRP A 145 4.77 1.42 15.56
CA TRP A 145 5.55 0.52 16.40
C TRP A 145 4.73 -0.28 17.42
N GLY A 146 3.42 -0.40 17.22
CA GLY A 146 2.52 -1.12 18.12
C GLY A 146 2.07 -0.30 19.32
N GLY A 147 0.98 -0.74 19.95
CA GLY A 147 0.42 -0.13 21.16
C GLY A 147 -0.02 1.32 20.93
N ALA A 148 0.35 2.21 21.85
CA ALA A 148 0.06 3.64 21.76
C ALA A 148 0.77 4.36 20.59
N ARG A 149 1.68 3.68 19.88
CA ARG A 149 2.45 4.21 18.74
C ARG A 149 1.87 3.80 17.39
N ASN A 150 0.63 3.31 17.38
CA ASN A 150 -0.09 3.00 16.17
C ASN A 150 -0.86 4.21 15.67
N VAL A 151 -0.77 4.45 14.37
CA VAL A 151 -1.59 5.41 13.64
C VAL A 151 -2.54 4.62 12.77
N SER A 152 -3.84 4.77 13.02
CA SER A 152 -4.88 4.18 12.17
C SER A 152 -4.76 4.71 10.75
N VAL A 153 -4.77 3.80 9.78
CA VAL A 153 -4.84 4.13 8.37
C VAL A 153 -6.25 4.63 8.06
N ALA A 154 -6.35 5.81 7.47
CA ALA A 154 -7.60 6.31 6.94
C ALA A 154 -7.96 5.53 5.66
N LEU A 155 -9.03 4.78 5.71
CA LEU A 155 -9.59 4.08 4.57
C LEU A 155 -10.44 5.05 3.74
N GLU A 156 -10.07 5.22 2.48
CA GLU A 156 -10.95 5.79 1.47
C GLU A 156 -11.72 4.64 0.81
N LEU A 157 -12.92 4.36 1.35
CA LEU A 157 -13.76 3.25 0.92
C LEU A 157 -14.49 3.63 -0.37
N THR A 158 -14.29 2.85 -1.42
CA THR A 158 -14.80 3.10 -2.76
C THR A 158 -15.86 2.08 -3.18
N SER A 159 -16.72 2.50 -4.09
CA SER A 159 -17.66 1.65 -4.82
C SER A 159 -16.94 0.72 -5.80
N PRO A 160 -17.64 -0.27 -6.37
CA PRO A 160 -17.07 -1.13 -7.41
C PRO A 160 -16.48 -0.37 -8.62
N ALA A 161 -17.03 0.81 -8.94
CA ALA A 161 -16.58 1.69 -10.01
C ALA A 161 -15.49 2.70 -9.57
N GLY A 162 -14.95 2.57 -8.35
CA GLY A 162 -13.85 3.42 -7.86
C GLY A 162 -14.28 4.78 -7.31
N ARG A 163 -15.58 5.11 -7.29
CA ARG A 163 -16.06 6.34 -6.64
C ARG A 163 -15.97 6.24 -5.12
N THR A 164 -15.41 7.24 -4.45
CA THR A 164 -15.38 7.37 -2.99
C THR A 164 -16.78 7.37 -2.41
N LEU A 165 -17.02 6.49 -1.44
CA LEU A 165 -18.27 6.36 -0.69
C LEU A 165 -18.15 6.98 0.69
N ALA A 166 -17.03 6.75 1.36
CA ALA A 166 -16.73 7.29 2.67
C ALA A 166 -15.22 7.32 2.90
N ARG A 167 -14.78 8.19 3.79
CA ARG A 167 -13.43 8.16 4.36
C ARG A 167 -13.57 7.92 5.86
N THR A 168 -12.83 6.95 6.40
CA THR A 168 -12.86 6.64 7.83
C THR A 168 -11.50 6.17 8.34
N SER A 169 -11.08 6.62 9.52
CA SER A 169 -9.98 6.04 10.30
C SER A 169 -10.49 5.07 11.38
N ASP A 170 -11.81 4.99 11.59
CA ASP A 170 -12.48 4.09 12.53
C ASP A 170 -13.48 3.22 11.76
N LEU A 171 -13.02 2.03 11.37
CA LEU A 171 -13.82 1.08 10.61
C LEU A 171 -14.98 0.52 11.45
N ALA A 172 -14.80 0.36 12.76
CA ALA A 172 -15.84 -0.14 13.66
C ALA A 172 -17.01 0.85 13.75
N PHE A 173 -16.73 2.15 13.91
CA PHE A 173 -17.74 3.20 13.85
C PHE A 173 -18.40 3.24 12.46
N PHE A 174 -17.62 3.16 11.38
CA PHE A 174 -18.16 3.14 10.03
C PHE A 174 -19.19 2.02 9.82
N TRP A 175 -18.90 0.80 10.26
CA TRP A 175 -19.83 -0.32 10.10
C TRP A 175 -21.15 -0.13 10.84
N ARG A 176 -21.09 0.47 12.03
CA ARG A 176 -22.27 0.66 12.88
C ARG A 176 -23.15 1.82 12.41
N GLU A 177 -22.53 2.95 12.09
CA GLU A 177 -23.27 4.21 11.90
C GLU A 177 -23.42 4.62 10.42
N VAL A 178 -22.41 4.36 9.58
CA VAL A 178 -22.35 4.91 8.21
C VAL A 178 -22.74 3.86 7.17
N TYR A 179 -22.28 2.62 7.34
CA TYR A 179 -22.50 1.54 6.37
C TYR A 179 -23.98 1.24 6.09
N PRO A 180 -24.94 1.28 7.05
CA PRO A 180 -26.34 1.03 6.74
C PRO A 180 -26.89 1.94 5.63
N GLY A 181 -26.52 3.22 5.63
CA GLY A 181 -26.87 4.18 4.58
C GLY A 181 -26.18 3.87 3.25
N VAL A 182 -24.88 3.59 3.29
CA VAL A 182 -24.10 3.19 2.09
C VAL A 182 -24.69 1.93 1.46
N ARG A 183 -25.02 0.92 2.27
CA ARG A 183 -25.67 -0.33 1.82
C ARG A 183 -26.99 -0.05 1.12
N ALA A 184 -27.85 0.78 1.71
CA ALA A 184 -29.16 1.09 1.16
C ALA A 184 -29.08 1.72 -0.25
N GLU A 185 -28.11 2.60 -0.46
CA GLU A 185 -27.85 3.21 -1.77
C GLU A 185 -27.19 2.21 -2.74
N MET A 186 -26.12 1.54 -2.30
CA MET A 186 -25.27 0.73 -3.16
C MET A 186 -25.95 -0.54 -3.64
N ARG A 187 -26.88 -1.13 -2.86
CA ARG A 187 -27.63 -2.31 -3.31
C ARG A 187 -28.50 -2.03 -4.54
N GLY A 188 -28.95 -0.79 -4.72
CA GLY A 188 -29.70 -0.36 -5.90
C GLY A 188 -28.79 -0.06 -7.10
N ARG A 189 -27.69 0.69 -6.87
CA ARG A 189 -26.74 1.07 -7.93
C ARG A 189 -25.88 -0.10 -8.43
N TYR A 190 -25.54 -1.04 -7.55
CA TYR A 190 -24.64 -2.17 -7.85
C TYR A 190 -25.21 -3.51 -7.34
N PRO A 191 -26.34 -4.01 -7.90
CA PRO A 191 -27.05 -5.18 -7.37
C PRO A 191 -26.26 -6.50 -7.46
N LYS A 192 -25.30 -6.58 -8.41
CA LYS A 192 -24.43 -7.75 -8.63
C LYS A 192 -23.30 -7.88 -7.59
N HIS A 193 -23.09 -6.88 -6.75
CA HIS A 193 -22.06 -6.85 -5.70
C HIS A 193 -22.64 -7.24 -4.33
N PRO A 194 -21.82 -7.79 -3.43
CA PRO A 194 -22.23 -8.13 -2.07
C PRO A 194 -22.44 -6.87 -1.22
N TRP A 195 -23.59 -6.81 -0.55
CA TRP A 195 -23.97 -5.76 0.39
C TRP A 195 -24.62 -6.41 1.63
N PRO A 196 -23.83 -7.15 2.43
CA PRO A 196 -24.31 -7.93 3.57
C PRO A 196 -24.95 -7.04 4.63
N GLU A 197 -25.91 -7.57 5.38
CA GLU A 197 -26.47 -6.88 6.55
C GLU A 197 -25.49 -6.84 7.71
N ARG A 198 -24.65 -7.88 7.82
CA ARG A 198 -23.59 -8.01 8.82
C ARG A 198 -22.23 -7.93 8.13
N PRO A 199 -21.67 -6.72 7.93
CA PRO A 199 -20.44 -6.54 7.17
C PRO A 199 -19.21 -7.13 7.86
N THR A 200 -19.19 -7.16 9.19
CA THR A 200 -18.09 -7.72 10.01
C THR A 200 -18.09 -9.25 10.07
N GLU A 201 -19.18 -9.91 9.63
CA GLU A 201 -19.28 -11.38 9.55
C GLU A 201 -19.16 -11.89 8.10
N ALA A 202 -19.13 -10.99 7.12
CA ALA A 202 -19.13 -11.35 5.71
C ALA A 202 -17.72 -11.61 5.18
N SER A 203 -17.60 -12.56 4.24
CA SER A 203 -16.32 -12.87 3.61
C SER A 203 -15.80 -11.69 2.77
N PRO A 204 -14.52 -11.29 2.93
CA PRO A 204 -13.93 -10.21 2.14
C PRO A 204 -13.75 -10.60 0.68
N THR A 205 -13.94 -9.63 -0.21
CA THR A 205 -13.94 -9.88 -1.65
C THR A 205 -13.76 -8.61 -2.46
N ARG A 206 -13.12 -8.72 -3.62
CA ARG A 206 -13.06 -7.66 -4.66
C ARG A 206 -13.94 -7.94 -5.87
N HIS A 207 -14.75 -8.99 -5.82
CA HIS A 207 -15.52 -9.51 -6.95
C HIS A 207 -17.04 -9.34 -6.78
N THR A 208 -17.76 -9.78 -7.81
CA THR A 208 -19.22 -9.87 -7.79
C THR A 208 -19.66 -11.21 -7.17
N LYS A 209 -20.91 -11.27 -6.70
CA LYS A 209 -21.52 -12.47 -6.11
C LYS A 209 -21.34 -13.74 -6.95
N LYS A 210 -21.47 -13.63 -8.28
CA LYS A 210 -21.34 -14.76 -9.21
C LYS A 210 -19.93 -15.38 -9.19
N ARG A 211 -18.90 -14.56 -8.98
CA ARG A 211 -17.50 -15.01 -8.98
C ARG A 211 -17.06 -15.54 -7.61
N GLU A 212 -17.72 -15.10 -6.54
CA GLU A 212 -17.58 -15.69 -5.20
C GLU A 212 -18.17 -17.10 -5.16
N ALA A 213 -19.40 -17.29 -5.63
CA ALA A 213 -20.05 -18.61 -5.66
C ALA A 213 -19.30 -19.68 -6.48
N GLY A 214 -18.44 -19.26 -7.42
CA GLY A 214 -17.57 -20.16 -8.19
C GLY A 214 -16.28 -20.57 -7.48
N LYS A 215 -15.93 -19.94 -6.35
CA LYS A 215 -14.75 -20.29 -5.53
C LYS A 215 -15.05 -21.28 -4.40
N ASP A 216 -16.31 -21.38 -3.98
CA ASP A 216 -16.76 -22.27 -2.89
C ASP A 216 -17.06 -23.71 -3.35
N VAL A 217 -16.78 -24.06 -4.62
CA VAL A 217 -16.84 -25.46 -5.07
C VAL A 217 -15.52 -26.12 -4.65
N PRO A 218 -15.54 -27.13 -3.75
CA PRO A 218 -14.35 -27.91 -3.46
C PRO A 218 -13.87 -28.50 -4.78
N GLN A 219 -12.58 -28.33 -5.10
CA GLN A 219 -11.95 -29.12 -6.15
C GLN A 219 -12.05 -30.59 -5.72
N ALA A 220 -13.08 -31.28 -6.16
CA ALA A 220 -13.13 -32.73 -6.11
C ALA A 220 -11.90 -33.24 -6.86
N GLU A 221 -11.09 -34.00 -6.13
CA GLU A 221 -9.92 -34.72 -6.58
C GLU A 221 -10.23 -35.40 -7.91
N THR A 222 -9.61 -34.90 -8.98
CA THR A 222 -9.50 -35.67 -10.23
C THR A 222 -8.24 -36.50 -10.11
N GLU A 223 -8.34 -37.60 -9.35
CA GLU A 223 -7.44 -38.73 -9.52
C GLU A 223 -7.57 -39.20 -10.98
N GLY A 224 -6.51 -38.96 -11.75
CA GLY A 224 -6.39 -39.43 -13.12
C GLY A 224 -6.24 -40.94 -13.13
N ASP A 225 -7.33 -41.63 -13.46
CA ASP A 225 -7.32 -43.02 -13.90
C ASP A 225 -6.65 -43.09 -15.29
N ASP A 226 -5.32 -43.17 -15.27
CA ASP A 226 -4.47 -43.30 -16.45
C ASP A 226 -4.37 -44.77 -16.82
N ASN A 227 -5.45 -45.34 -17.37
CA ASN A 227 -5.34 -46.64 -18.04
C ASN A 227 -6.32 -46.82 -19.20
N LYS A 228 -5.75 -47.31 -20.32
CA LYS A 228 -6.40 -48.19 -21.31
C LYS A 228 -7.20 -47.50 -22.43
N LYS A 229 -6.51 -47.18 -23.52
CA LYS A 229 -6.80 -47.70 -24.90
C LYS A 229 -5.93 -47.04 -25.98
N LYS A 230 -4.74 -47.60 -26.23
CA LYS A 230 -4.10 -47.56 -27.56
C LYS A 230 -3.82 -48.99 -28.03
N LYS A 231 -4.83 -49.63 -28.63
CA LYS A 231 -4.65 -50.83 -29.46
C LYS A 231 -5.72 -50.89 -30.53
N LYS A 232 -5.39 -50.38 -31.72
CA LYS A 232 -5.81 -50.82 -33.07
C LYS A 232 -5.83 -49.63 -34.02
N LYS A 233 -4.82 -49.53 -34.89
CA LYS A 233 -4.97 -49.33 -36.33
C LYS A 233 -3.57 -49.24 -36.95
N GLY A 234 -3.18 -50.29 -37.66
CA GLY A 234 -1.88 -50.36 -38.31
C GLY A 234 -1.66 -51.70 -39.00
N ARG A 235 -2.60 -52.13 -39.85
CA ARG A 235 -2.37 -53.25 -40.77
C ARG A 235 -2.99 -52.91 -42.12
N ARG A 236 -2.23 -52.22 -42.96
CA ARG A 236 -2.45 -52.13 -44.41
C ARG A 236 -1.20 -52.68 -45.08
N LYS A 237 -1.30 -53.88 -45.65
CA LYS A 237 -0.36 -54.39 -46.65
C LYS A 237 -1.13 -55.17 -47.72
N LYS A 238 -0.88 -54.75 -48.95
CA LYS A 238 -0.87 -55.47 -50.23
C LYS A 238 -2.17 -55.68 -51.02
N GLY A 239 -2.10 -55.14 -52.25
CA GLY A 239 -2.53 -55.77 -53.50
C GLY A 239 -3.78 -55.15 -54.13
N LYS A 240 -3.93 -55.03 -55.45
CA LYS A 240 -3.09 -55.33 -56.62
C LYS A 240 -3.94 -54.86 -57.81
N ARG A 241 -3.36 -54.07 -58.73
CA ARG A 241 -3.57 -54.04 -60.19
C ARG A 241 -3.14 -52.71 -60.76
#